data_AF-A0A1D6JRH6-F1
#
_entry.id   AF-A0A1D6JRH6-F1
#
_cell.length_a   1.000
_cell.length_b   1.000
_cell.length_c   1.000
_cell.angle_alpha   90.00
_cell.angle_beta   90.00
_cell.angle_gamma   90.00
#
_symmetry.space_group_name_H-M   'P 1'
#
loop_
_entity.id
_entity.type
_entity.pdbx_description
1 polymer ?
#
loop_
_entity_poly.entity_id
_entity_poly.type
_entity_poly.pdbx_seq_one_letter_code
_entity_poly.pdbx_strand_id
1 'polypeptide(L)'
;MAAGRAFLGAPCSSLAAGARCLAFASPLPRNLTPALRCGVRGRCIASASSSPDSPPLPEPYVLTTPLYYVNAPPHMGSAYTTIAADAIARFQRLLEKNVIFITGTDEHGEKISASAEASGRNPKEHCDAISSSYRTLWADLDIEYDKFIRTTDRKHEAVVNEFYSRVLNNGDIYRADYEGLYCVSCEEYKDEKELLENNCCPVHLKPCVERKEDNYFFALSKYQHKLEELLTRNPDFVRPSYRLNEVQGWIKSGLRDFSISRASVEWGIPVPNDTKQTIYVWFDALLGYISALLDDGEQASLQQAVDHGWPASLHLIGKVCSNLHFYSLFKH
;
A
#
# COMPACT_ATOMS: atom_id res chain seq x y z
N MET A 1 -36.36 -26.06 -47.21
CA MET A 1 -34.94 -26.43 -47.42
C MET A 1 -34.33 -26.54 -46.02
N ALA A 2 -34.53 -27.66 -45.31
CA ALA A 2 -33.73 -28.90 -45.36
C ALA A 2 -32.26 -28.60 -45.02
N ALA A 3 -31.55 -29.23 -44.07
CA ALA A 3 -31.75 -30.21 -43.00
C ALA A 3 -30.37 -30.20 -42.26
N GLY A 4 -30.12 -30.66 -41.04
CA GLY A 4 -30.88 -31.46 -40.10
C GLY A 4 -30.16 -31.52 -38.76
N ARG A 5 -30.91 -31.95 -37.76
CA ARG A 5 -30.49 -32.23 -36.37
C ARG A 5 -30.02 -33.67 -36.22
N ALA A 6 -29.34 -33.86 -35.08
CA ALA A 6 -29.31 -35.05 -34.21
C ALA A 6 -28.23 -36.10 -34.47
N PHE A 7 -27.44 -36.36 -33.42
CA PHE A 7 -27.40 -37.70 -32.80
C PHE A 7 -27.24 -37.58 -31.27
N LEU A 8 -28.12 -38.31 -30.58
CA LEU A 8 -28.12 -38.64 -29.15
C LEU A 8 -27.15 -39.80 -28.88
N GLY A 9 -26.70 -39.95 -27.63
CA GLY A 9 -26.30 -41.28 -27.11
C GLY A 9 -25.19 -41.32 -26.07
N ALA A 10 -25.54 -40.99 -24.82
CA ALA A 10 -25.32 -41.74 -23.55
C ALA A 10 -23.97 -42.42 -23.18
N PRO A 11 -23.71 -42.62 -21.86
CA PRO A 11 -22.39 -42.73 -21.23
C PRO A 11 -21.97 -44.17 -20.90
N CYS A 12 -20.68 -44.40 -20.60
CA CYS A 12 -20.27 -45.60 -19.86
C CYS A 12 -18.95 -45.44 -19.09
N SER A 13 -19.06 -45.69 -17.78
CA SER A 13 -18.19 -46.50 -16.92
C SER A 13 -16.68 -46.21 -16.77
N SER A 14 -16.34 -45.84 -15.53
CA SER A 14 -15.30 -46.41 -14.65
C SER A 14 -14.06 -47.05 -15.26
N LEU A 15 -12.89 -46.58 -14.85
CA LEU A 15 -11.75 -47.44 -14.51
C LEU A 15 -10.89 -46.73 -13.45
N ALA A 16 -10.77 -47.41 -12.30
CA ALA A 16 -9.84 -47.13 -11.24
C ALA A 16 -8.45 -47.72 -11.55
N ALA A 17 -7.42 -47.15 -10.90
CA ALA A 17 -6.02 -47.58 -10.70
C ALA A 17 -5.03 -46.56 -11.28
N GLY A 18 -4.01 -46.07 -10.58
CA GLY A 18 -3.50 -46.33 -9.24
C GLY A 18 -2.25 -45.45 -9.02
N ALA A 19 -1.95 -45.18 -7.73
CA ALA A 19 -0.69 -44.74 -7.10
C ALA A 19 0.31 -43.89 -7.92
N ARG A 20 0.80 -42.75 -7.41
CA ARG A 20 1.73 -42.71 -6.26
C ARG A 20 1.74 -41.34 -5.60
N CYS A 21 1.50 -41.33 -4.28
CA CYS A 21 1.90 -40.26 -3.37
C CYS A 21 3.43 -40.23 -3.27
N LEU A 22 4.04 -39.07 -3.50
CA LEU A 22 5.40 -38.77 -3.06
C LEU A 22 5.30 -38.05 -1.72
N ALA A 23 5.43 -38.83 -0.64
CA ALA A 23 5.62 -38.30 0.71
C ALA A 23 7.11 -37.95 0.88
N PHE A 24 7.42 -36.67 1.06
CA PHE A 24 8.73 -36.26 1.57
C PHE A 24 8.67 -36.32 3.10
N ALA A 25 9.45 -37.23 3.66
CA ALA A 25 9.61 -37.40 5.10
C ALA A 25 10.57 -36.35 5.65
N SER A 26 10.07 -35.52 6.57
CA SER A 26 10.87 -34.63 7.42
C SER A 26 11.69 -35.46 8.43
N PRO A 27 12.97 -35.16 8.67
CA PRO A 27 13.70 -35.75 9.78
C PRO A 27 13.29 -35.10 11.11
N LEU A 28 12.93 -35.96 12.08
CA LEU A 28 12.61 -35.63 13.46
C LEU A 28 13.81 -35.01 14.23
N PRO A 29 13.55 -34.23 15.29
CA PRO A 29 14.56 -33.45 16.00
C PRO A 29 15.42 -34.31 16.92
N ARG A 30 16.72 -33.97 17.02
CA ARG A 30 17.63 -34.55 18.02
C ARG A 30 17.41 -33.89 19.38
N ASN A 31 16.97 -34.69 20.36
CA ASN A 31 17.01 -34.38 21.77
C ASN A 31 18.46 -34.24 22.25
N LEU A 32 18.80 -33.10 22.86
CA LEU A 32 19.94 -32.96 23.76
C LEU A 32 19.42 -32.42 25.11
N THR A 33 19.73 -33.19 26.16
CA THR A 33 19.38 -33.00 27.57
C THR A 33 20.03 -31.76 28.21
N PRO A 34 19.50 -31.27 29.34
CA PRO A 34 19.84 -29.97 29.90
C PRO A 34 21.09 -30.03 30.80
N ALA A 35 21.95 -29.02 30.69
CA ALA A 35 23.02 -28.78 31.66
C ALA A 35 22.62 -27.66 32.62
N LEU A 36 22.21 -28.05 33.82
CA LEU A 36 22.17 -27.19 35.00
C LEU A 36 23.57 -26.67 35.32
N ARG A 37 23.75 -25.35 35.39
CA ARG A 37 24.73 -24.73 36.29
C ARG A 37 24.18 -23.47 36.94
N CYS A 38 24.02 -23.58 38.26
CA CYS A 38 23.88 -22.52 39.23
C CYS A 38 25.13 -21.61 39.23
N GLY A 39 24.93 -20.31 39.37
CA GLY A 39 26.02 -19.34 39.47
C GLY A 39 25.54 -17.91 39.70
N VAL A 40 24.97 -17.64 40.87
CA VAL A 40 24.78 -16.28 41.37
C VAL A 40 26.16 -15.63 41.53
N ARG A 41 26.47 -14.62 40.72
CA ARG A 41 27.47 -13.59 41.03
C ARG A 41 27.00 -12.26 40.48
N GLY A 42 26.68 -11.35 41.39
CA GLY A 42 26.42 -9.96 41.07
C GLY A 42 27.61 -9.33 40.35
N ARG A 43 27.31 -8.44 39.41
CA ARG A 43 28.25 -7.45 38.90
C ARG A 43 27.58 -6.09 38.86
N CYS A 44 28.34 -5.15 39.38
CA CYS A 44 28.08 -3.74 39.52
C CYS A 44 27.43 -3.13 38.28
N ILE A 45 26.43 -2.27 38.52
CA ILE A 45 25.96 -1.28 37.56
C ILE A 45 27.11 -0.27 37.41
N ALA A 46 27.97 -0.49 36.43
CA ALA A 46 28.85 0.55 35.93
C ALA A 46 28.02 1.37 34.94
N SER A 47 27.73 2.60 35.31
CA SER A 47 27.23 3.64 34.42
C SER A 47 28.23 3.82 33.27
N ALA A 48 27.93 3.22 32.12
CA ALA A 48 28.66 3.50 30.90
C ALA A 48 28.26 4.91 30.44
N SER A 49 29.16 5.86 30.68
CA SER A 49 29.17 7.15 30.01
C SER A 49 29.17 6.91 28.50
N SER A 50 28.14 7.39 27.80
CA SER A 50 28.08 7.40 26.35
C SER A 50 29.23 8.24 25.80
N SER A 51 30.24 7.58 25.24
CA SER A 51 31.34 8.23 24.53
C SER A 51 30.80 8.95 23.27
N PRO A 52 31.26 10.17 22.93
CA PRO A 52 30.76 10.93 21.78
C PRO A 52 31.20 10.39 20.40
N ASP A 53 32.01 9.33 20.35
CA ASP A 53 32.73 8.87 19.15
C ASP A 53 32.13 7.60 18.51
N SER A 54 30.85 7.31 18.75
CA SER A 54 30.18 6.28 17.96
C SER A 54 29.97 6.82 16.54
N PRO A 55 30.46 6.16 15.47
CA PRO A 55 30.12 6.58 14.12
C PRO A 55 28.58 6.62 14.01
N PRO A 56 28.01 7.58 13.27
CA PRO A 56 26.56 7.63 13.07
C PRO A 56 26.10 6.26 12.60
N LEU A 57 25.02 5.76 13.22
CA LEU A 57 24.43 4.49 12.80
C LEU A 57 24.20 4.55 11.29
N PRO A 58 24.58 3.50 10.54
CA PRO A 58 24.43 3.52 9.10
C PRO A 58 22.97 3.79 8.75
N GLU A 59 22.75 4.77 7.86
CA GLU A 59 21.40 5.14 7.41
C GLU A 59 20.67 3.88 6.92
N PRO A 60 19.42 3.65 7.38
CA PRO A 60 18.69 2.46 7.02
C PRO A 60 18.37 2.46 5.52
N TYR A 61 18.49 1.29 4.89
CA TYR A 61 18.03 1.05 3.54
C TYR A 61 16.55 0.63 3.59
N VAL A 62 15.66 1.60 3.47
CA VAL A 62 14.22 1.36 3.52
C VAL A 62 13.68 1.04 2.12
N LEU A 63 13.04 -0.11 1.99
CA LEU A 63 12.43 -0.61 0.76
C LEU A 63 10.95 -0.88 0.99
N THR A 64 10.08 -0.49 0.06
CA THR A 64 8.64 -0.79 0.18
C THR A 64 8.06 -1.48 -1.06
N THR A 65 7.05 -2.31 -0.83
CA THR A 65 6.05 -2.66 -1.87
C THR A 65 4.91 -1.65 -1.88
N PRO A 66 3.98 -1.72 -2.86
CA PRO A 66 2.67 -1.09 -2.69
C PRO A 66 1.95 -1.71 -1.50
N LEU A 67 1.05 -0.95 -0.90
CA LEU A 67 0.05 -1.51 0.02
C LEU A 67 -1.05 -2.14 -0.82
N TYR A 68 -1.35 -3.40 -0.56
CA TYR A 68 -2.26 -4.17 -1.40
C TYR A 68 -3.71 -3.94 -0.98
N TYR A 69 -4.54 -3.57 -1.96
CA TYR A 69 -5.96 -3.31 -1.74
C TYR A 69 -6.70 -4.59 -1.38
N VAL A 70 -7.42 -4.60 -0.26
CA VAL A 70 -8.01 -5.83 0.31
C VAL A 70 -9.42 -6.15 -0.21
N ASN A 71 -9.82 -5.61 -1.35
CA ASN A 71 -11.10 -5.95 -1.97
C ASN A 71 -11.10 -7.36 -2.60
N ALA A 72 -9.93 -7.96 -2.77
CA ALA A 72 -9.75 -9.31 -3.32
C ALA A 72 -8.57 -10.04 -2.64
N PRO A 73 -8.54 -11.38 -2.68
CA PRO A 73 -7.40 -12.17 -2.22
C PRO A 73 -6.10 -11.86 -3.00
N PRO A 74 -4.92 -12.16 -2.43
CA PRO A 74 -3.65 -11.99 -3.11
C PRO A 74 -3.60 -12.75 -4.45
N HIS A 75 -2.91 -12.17 -5.43
CA HIS A 75 -2.80 -12.72 -6.78
C HIS A 75 -1.37 -12.61 -7.32
N MET A 76 -1.10 -13.13 -8.51
CA MET A 76 0.23 -13.11 -9.13
C MET A 76 0.89 -11.71 -9.16
N GLY A 77 0.11 -10.66 -9.44
CA GLY A 77 0.63 -9.28 -9.43
C GLY A 77 1.19 -8.83 -8.08
N SER A 78 0.52 -9.10 -6.96
CA SER A 78 1.06 -8.77 -5.63
C SER A 78 2.26 -9.65 -5.28
N ALA A 79 2.21 -10.94 -5.62
CA ALA A 79 3.32 -11.86 -5.39
C ALA A 79 4.59 -11.44 -6.15
N TYR A 80 4.47 -11.10 -7.44
CA TYR A 80 5.61 -10.69 -8.26
C TYR A 80 6.37 -9.50 -7.66
N THR A 81 5.66 -8.43 -7.30
CA THR A 81 6.28 -7.23 -6.74
C THR A 81 6.93 -7.53 -5.38
N THR A 82 6.30 -8.35 -4.55
CA THR A 82 6.83 -8.67 -3.22
C THR A 82 8.05 -9.58 -3.29
N ILE A 83 8.06 -10.56 -4.20
CA ILE A 83 9.24 -11.41 -4.47
C ILE A 83 10.42 -10.56 -4.98
N ALA A 84 10.17 -9.62 -5.88
CA ALA A 84 11.20 -8.71 -6.38
C ALA A 84 11.76 -7.82 -5.25
N ALA A 85 10.90 -7.33 -4.36
CA ALA A 85 11.29 -6.56 -3.19
C ALA A 85 12.13 -7.39 -2.23
N ASP A 86 11.70 -8.62 -1.93
CA ASP A 86 12.41 -9.54 -1.05
C ASP A 86 13.82 -9.86 -1.58
N ALA A 87 13.96 -10.14 -2.87
CA ALA A 87 15.26 -10.36 -3.50
C ALA A 87 16.21 -9.15 -3.34
N ILE A 88 15.69 -7.93 -3.48
CA ILE A 88 16.45 -6.70 -3.26
C ILE A 88 16.81 -6.55 -1.77
N ALA A 89 15.85 -6.74 -0.86
CA ALA A 89 16.08 -6.65 0.57
C ALA A 89 17.18 -7.62 1.02
N ARG A 90 17.08 -8.89 0.64
CA ARG A 90 18.09 -9.93 0.91
C ARG A 90 19.46 -9.55 0.34
N PHE A 91 19.51 -9.05 -0.90
CA PHE A 91 20.76 -8.60 -1.51
C PHE A 91 21.40 -7.44 -0.74
N GLN A 92 20.62 -6.46 -0.28
CA GLN A 92 21.13 -5.34 0.51
C GLN A 92 21.57 -5.78 1.92
N ARG A 93 20.88 -6.76 2.53
CA ARG A 93 21.33 -7.39 3.78
C ARG A 93 22.66 -8.13 3.59
N LEU A 94 22.87 -8.81 2.45
CA LEU A 94 24.17 -9.44 2.11
C LEU A 94 25.30 -8.42 1.91
N LEU A 95 24.97 -7.16 1.60
CA LEU A 95 25.90 -6.03 1.57
C LEU A 95 26.06 -5.36 2.95
N GLU A 96 25.63 -6.02 4.02
CA GLU A 96 25.72 -5.55 5.41
C GLU A 96 24.97 -4.23 5.68
N LYS A 97 23.96 -3.90 4.85
CA LYS A 97 23.11 -2.74 5.12
C LYS A 97 22.05 -3.06 6.18
N ASN A 98 21.73 -2.05 6.98
CA ASN A 98 20.55 -2.05 7.86
C ASN A 98 19.28 -1.90 7.01
N VAL A 99 18.63 -3.00 6.64
CA VAL A 99 17.46 -2.99 5.75
C VAL A 99 16.16 -2.93 6.55
N ILE A 100 15.23 -2.08 6.13
CA ILE A 100 13.83 -2.10 6.59
C ILE A 100 12.94 -2.34 5.39
N PHE A 101 12.47 -3.58 5.23
CA PHE A 101 11.56 -3.99 4.17
C PHE A 101 10.10 -3.91 4.65
N ILE A 102 9.35 -2.99 4.04
CA ILE A 102 7.95 -2.69 4.37
C ILE A 102 7.02 -3.27 3.29
N THR A 103 6.03 -4.03 3.73
CA THR A 103 4.86 -4.41 2.92
C THR A 103 3.58 -4.16 3.71
N GLY A 104 2.41 -4.39 3.13
CA GLY A 104 1.17 -4.19 3.86
C GLY A 104 -0.08 -4.16 3.00
N THR A 105 -1.16 -3.71 3.62
CA THR A 105 -2.51 -3.70 3.05
C THR A 105 -3.15 -2.34 3.18
N ASP A 106 -3.81 -1.93 2.10
CA ASP A 106 -4.69 -0.77 2.04
C ASP A 106 -6.13 -1.24 2.24
N GLU A 107 -6.73 -0.77 3.32
CA GLU A 107 -7.90 -1.34 3.96
C GLU A 107 -9.11 -0.40 4.01
N HIS A 108 -9.07 0.78 3.37
CA HIS A 108 -10.19 1.73 3.37
C HIS A 108 -10.82 1.96 1.99
N GLY A 109 -12.08 2.43 1.95
CA GLY A 109 -12.76 2.83 0.72
C GLY A 109 -14.08 2.11 0.42
N GLU A 110 -14.78 2.63 -0.60
CA GLU A 110 -16.14 2.21 -1.01
C GLU A 110 -16.13 0.74 -1.48
N LYS A 111 -15.12 0.34 -2.26
CA LYS A 111 -15.01 -1.03 -2.78
C LYS A 111 -14.80 -2.09 -1.71
N ILE A 112 -14.08 -1.76 -0.64
CA ILE A 112 -13.87 -2.71 0.47
C ILE A 112 -15.18 -2.94 1.20
N SER A 113 -15.95 -1.88 1.44
CA SER A 113 -17.29 -1.98 2.02
C SER A 113 -18.20 -2.87 1.16
N ALA A 114 -18.25 -2.61 -0.14
CA ALA A 114 -19.04 -3.42 -1.08
C ALA A 114 -18.58 -4.89 -1.13
N SER A 115 -17.28 -5.16 -1.05
CA SER A 115 -16.72 -6.52 -1.06
C SER A 115 -17.01 -7.27 0.26
N ALA A 116 -17.02 -6.54 1.38
CA ALA A 116 -17.41 -7.07 2.69
C ALA A 116 -18.89 -7.45 2.70
N GLU A 117 -19.77 -6.56 2.24
CA GLU A 117 -21.21 -6.80 2.11
C GLU A 117 -21.51 -8.00 1.20
N ALA A 118 -20.87 -8.07 0.03
CA ALA A 118 -21.01 -9.21 -0.90
C ALA A 118 -20.54 -10.54 -0.29
N SER A 119 -19.66 -10.49 0.71
CA SER A 119 -19.16 -11.64 1.46
C SER A 119 -19.94 -11.92 2.75
N GLY A 120 -20.97 -11.12 3.06
CA GLY A 120 -21.74 -11.22 4.31
C GLY A 120 -20.93 -10.91 5.57
N ARG A 121 -19.89 -10.08 5.47
CA ARG A 121 -19.02 -9.66 6.59
C ARG A 121 -19.11 -8.16 6.80
N ASN A 122 -18.78 -7.69 7.99
CA ASN A 122 -18.48 -6.26 8.15
C ASN A 122 -17.10 -5.92 7.54
N PRO A 123 -16.84 -4.64 7.20
CA PRO A 123 -15.57 -4.25 6.56
C PRO A 123 -14.33 -4.65 7.34
N LYS A 124 -14.34 -4.49 8.68
CA LYS A 124 -13.20 -4.85 9.52
C LYS A 124 -12.87 -6.34 9.44
N GLU A 125 -13.88 -7.21 9.57
CA GLU A 125 -13.71 -8.67 9.46
C GLU A 125 -13.21 -9.08 8.07
N HIS A 126 -13.69 -8.41 7.02
CA HIS A 126 -13.20 -8.64 5.66
C HIS A 126 -11.72 -8.28 5.53
N CYS A 127 -11.31 -7.09 5.99
CA CYS A 127 -9.92 -6.67 6.00
C CYS A 127 -9.04 -7.63 6.82
N ASP A 128 -9.46 -8.00 8.02
CA ASP A 128 -8.72 -8.94 8.88
C ASP A 128 -8.48 -10.29 8.17
N ALA A 129 -9.48 -10.82 7.46
CA ALA A 129 -9.37 -12.09 6.74
C ALA A 129 -8.45 -12.01 5.51
N ILE A 130 -8.58 -10.96 4.69
CA ILE A 130 -7.76 -10.80 3.48
C ILE A 130 -6.31 -10.48 3.84
N SER A 131 -6.06 -9.63 4.82
CA SER A 131 -4.71 -9.31 5.31
C SER A 131 -4.03 -10.53 5.93
N SER A 132 -4.78 -11.40 6.62
CA SER A 132 -4.26 -12.71 7.06
C SER A 132 -3.88 -13.62 5.88
N SER A 133 -4.64 -13.59 4.79
CA SER A 133 -4.32 -14.35 3.56
C SER A 133 -3.03 -13.87 2.90
N TYR A 134 -2.78 -12.55 2.87
CA TYR A 134 -1.49 -11.98 2.42
C TYR A 134 -0.33 -12.48 3.28
N ARG A 135 -0.44 -12.39 4.61
CA ARG A 135 0.62 -12.87 5.53
C ARG A 135 0.90 -14.36 5.38
N THR A 136 -0.14 -15.17 5.19
CA THR A 136 0.00 -16.62 4.94
C THR A 136 0.77 -16.86 3.64
N LEU A 137 0.40 -16.17 2.54
CA LEU A 137 1.10 -16.31 1.27
C LEU A 137 2.56 -15.84 1.36
N TRP A 138 2.85 -14.77 2.10
CA TRP A 138 4.22 -14.30 2.32
C TRP A 138 5.06 -15.33 3.07
N ALA A 139 4.49 -16.03 4.05
CA ALA A 139 5.16 -17.14 4.71
C ALA A 139 5.39 -18.32 3.76
N ASP A 140 4.38 -18.70 2.95
CA ASP A 140 4.48 -19.80 1.98
C ASP A 140 5.53 -19.54 0.88
N LEU A 141 5.74 -18.27 0.52
CA LEU A 141 6.73 -17.82 -0.47
C LEU A 141 8.11 -17.52 0.14
N ASP A 142 8.29 -17.72 1.45
CA ASP A 142 9.52 -17.41 2.19
C ASP A 142 9.96 -15.93 2.02
N ILE A 143 9.01 -15.01 2.11
CA ILE A 143 9.25 -13.57 2.02
C ILE A 143 9.58 -13.03 3.41
N GLU A 144 10.73 -12.37 3.53
CA GLU A 144 11.29 -11.89 4.79
C GLU A 144 11.20 -10.36 4.89
N TYR A 145 9.99 -9.87 5.17
CA TYR A 145 9.71 -8.46 5.45
C TYR A 145 9.92 -8.12 6.94
N ASP A 146 10.29 -6.87 7.23
CA ASP A 146 10.53 -6.38 8.59
C ASP A 146 9.27 -5.75 9.19
N LYS A 147 8.45 -5.12 8.35
CA LYS A 147 7.21 -4.42 8.77
C LYS A 147 6.05 -4.80 7.85
N PHE A 148 4.90 -5.11 8.45
CA PHE A 148 3.62 -5.27 7.76
C PHE A 148 2.63 -4.25 8.29
N ILE A 149 2.34 -3.21 7.52
CA ILE A 149 1.40 -2.15 7.89
C ILE A 149 -0.01 -2.47 7.40
N ARG A 150 -1.01 -2.12 8.22
CA ARG A 150 -2.41 -2.09 7.81
C ARG A 150 -2.91 -0.66 7.97
N THR A 151 -3.63 -0.12 6.99
CA THR A 151 -4.17 1.26 7.14
C THR A 151 -5.23 1.36 8.24
N THR A 152 -5.79 0.24 8.72
CA THR A 152 -6.66 0.21 9.91
C THR A 152 -5.90 0.27 11.25
N ASP A 153 -4.56 0.26 11.25
CA ASP A 153 -3.77 0.36 12.47
C ASP A 153 -3.86 1.76 13.10
N ARG A 154 -4.04 1.84 14.43
CA ARG A 154 -4.18 3.12 15.15
C ARG A 154 -3.00 4.08 14.94
N LYS A 155 -1.79 3.54 14.79
CA LYS A 155 -0.59 4.35 14.52
C LYS A 155 -0.65 5.02 13.15
N HIS A 156 -1.26 4.36 12.17
CA HIS A 156 -1.47 4.93 10.85
C HIS A 156 -2.49 6.07 10.90
N GLU A 157 -3.63 5.86 11.56
CA GLU A 157 -4.65 6.89 11.76
C GLU A 157 -4.07 8.15 12.41
N ALA A 158 -3.23 7.99 13.43
CA ALA A 158 -2.56 9.12 14.09
C ALA A 158 -1.62 9.89 13.14
N VAL A 159 -0.82 9.19 12.34
CA VAL A 159 0.07 9.81 11.33
C VAL A 159 -0.74 10.55 10.26
N VAL A 160 -1.82 9.96 9.77
CA VAL A 160 -2.71 10.57 8.77
C VAL A 160 -3.33 11.86 9.31
N ASN A 161 -3.84 11.84 10.54
CA ASN A 161 -4.43 13.01 11.19
C ASN A 161 -3.41 14.13 11.41
N GLU A 162 -2.19 13.79 11.83
CA GLU A 162 -1.10 14.76 11.97
C GLU A 162 -0.71 15.38 10.62
N PHE A 163 -0.52 14.53 9.60
CA PHE A 163 -0.15 14.97 8.26
C PHE A 163 -1.23 15.88 7.67
N TYR A 164 -2.50 15.47 7.73
CA TYR A 164 -3.64 16.27 7.30
C TYR A 164 -3.63 17.65 7.95
N SER A 165 -3.47 17.71 9.26
CA SER A 165 -3.46 18.96 10.02
C SER A 165 -2.32 19.89 9.59
N ARG A 166 -1.12 19.34 9.34
CA ARG A 166 0.02 20.11 8.84
C ARG A 166 -0.22 20.69 7.44
N VAL A 167 -0.79 19.90 6.53
CA VAL A 167 -1.08 20.35 5.16
C VAL A 167 -2.20 21.39 5.15
N LEU A 168 -3.22 21.22 6.00
CA LEU A 168 -4.29 22.21 6.20
C LEU A 168 -3.72 23.54 6.73
N ASN A 169 -2.88 23.48 7.77
CA ASN A 169 -2.23 24.67 8.34
C ASN A 169 -1.29 25.36 7.36
N ASN A 170 -0.74 24.63 6.38
CA ASN A 170 0.08 25.19 5.30
C ASN A 170 -0.77 25.90 4.21
N GLY A 171 -2.11 25.81 4.29
CA GLY A 171 -3.03 26.42 3.33
C GLY A 171 -3.14 25.64 2.01
N ASP A 172 -2.78 24.35 2.01
CA ASP A 172 -2.85 23.49 0.81
C ASP A 172 -4.05 22.56 0.79
N ILE A 173 -4.89 22.62 1.82
CA ILE A 173 -6.21 22.00 1.83
C ILE A 173 -7.26 23.09 1.86
N TYR A 174 -8.24 23.00 0.97
CA TYR A 174 -9.40 23.89 0.93
C TYR A 174 -10.67 23.09 0.65
N ARG A 175 -11.83 23.65 0.99
CA ARG A 175 -13.14 23.04 0.76
C ARG A 175 -13.76 23.63 -0.50
N ALA A 176 -14.32 22.79 -1.36
CA ALA A 176 -15.00 23.21 -2.57
C ALA A 176 -16.11 22.22 -2.96
N ASP A 177 -17.18 22.75 -3.53
CA ASP A 177 -18.19 21.95 -4.22
C ASP A 177 -17.61 21.47 -5.55
N TYR A 178 -17.68 20.17 -5.79
CA TYR A 178 -17.28 19.58 -7.06
C TYR A 178 -18.42 18.75 -7.65
N GLU A 179 -18.70 19.00 -8.91
CA GLU A 179 -19.71 18.31 -9.69
C GLU A 179 -19.04 17.71 -10.92
N GLY A 180 -19.19 16.40 -11.12
CA GLY A 180 -18.58 15.71 -12.24
C GLY A 180 -18.93 14.24 -12.33
N LEU A 181 -18.48 13.61 -13.41
CA LEU A 181 -18.70 12.20 -13.68
C LEU A 181 -17.67 11.34 -12.92
N TYR A 182 -18.15 10.48 -12.03
CA TYR A 182 -17.32 9.64 -11.17
C TYR A 182 -17.36 8.17 -11.59
N CYS A 183 -16.18 7.56 -11.76
CA CYS A 183 -16.07 6.13 -12.01
C CYS A 183 -15.80 5.38 -10.70
N VAL A 184 -16.83 4.71 -10.16
CA VAL A 184 -16.74 3.90 -8.93
C VAL A 184 -15.63 2.84 -9.02
N SER A 185 -15.42 2.25 -10.19
CA SER A 185 -14.37 1.25 -10.38
C SER A 185 -12.95 1.84 -10.46
N CYS A 186 -12.78 3.10 -10.84
CA CYS A 186 -11.49 3.80 -10.74
C CYS A 186 -11.30 4.51 -9.39
N GLU A 187 -12.39 4.72 -8.65
CA GLU A 187 -12.49 5.64 -7.50
C GLU A 187 -12.13 7.10 -7.84
N GLU A 188 -12.27 7.48 -9.11
CA GLU A 188 -11.75 8.72 -9.66
C GLU A 188 -12.83 9.45 -10.48
N TYR A 189 -12.81 10.78 -10.42
CA TYR A 189 -13.55 11.64 -11.34
C TYR A 189 -12.91 11.61 -12.73
N LYS A 190 -13.74 11.61 -13.77
CA LYS A 190 -13.30 11.59 -15.16
C LYS A 190 -13.69 12.89 -15.85
N ASP A 191 -12.77 13.40 -16.66
CA ASP A 191 -13.06 14.50 -17.57
C ASP A 191 -14.00 13.99 -18.67
N GLU A 192 -15.01 14.78 -19.04
CA GLU A 192 -15.96 14.40 -20.11
C GLU A 192 -15.24 14.04 -21.42
N LYS A 193 -14.09 14.68 -21.69
CA LYS A 193 -13.28 14.43 -22.90
C LYS A 193 -12.58 13.07 -22.89
N GLU A 194 -12.41 12.46 -21.72
CA GLU A 194 -11.77 11.15 -21.54
C GLU A 194 -12.78 10.00 -21.61
N LEU A 195 -14.08 10.30 -21.63
CA LEU A 195 -15.15 9.31 -21.62
C LEU A 195 -15.50 8.85 -23.04
N LEU A 196 -15.93 7.59 -23.13
CA LEU A 196 -16.55 7.04 -24.33
C LEU A 196 -18.01 7.51 -24.44
N GLU A 197 -18.67 7.14 -25.53
CA GLU A 197 -20.12 7.35 -25.70
C GLU A 197 -20.91 6.89 -24.46
N ASN A 198 -22.00 7.60 -24.15
CA ASN A 198 -22.81 7.38 -22.95
C ASN A 198 -22.05 7.53 -21.62
N ASN A 199 -21.08 8.45 -21.55
CA ASN A 199 -20.29 8.75 -20.34
C ASN A 199 -19.59 7.52 -19.75
N CYS A 200 -19.16 6.58 -20.61
CA CYS A 200 -18.55 5.33 -20.17
C CYS A 200 -17.04 5.50 -19.89
N CYS A 201 -16.58 4.97 -18.76
CA CYS A 201 -15.16 4.94 -18.41
C CYS A 201 -14.39 4.08 -19.45
N PRO A 202 -13.30 4.58 -20.05
CA PRO A 202 -12.56 3.85 -21.08
C PRO A 202 -11.87 2.58 -20.56
N VAL A 203 -11.63 2.50 -19.25
CA VAL A 203 -10.97 1.36 -18.60
C VAL A 203 -11.96 0.26 -18.26
N HIS A 204 -13.10 0.62 -17.69
CA HIS A 204 -14.07 -0.33 -17.13
C HIS A 204 -15.29 -0.56 -18.01
N LEU A 205 -15.46 0.25 -19.07
CA LEU A 205 -16.58 0.20 -20.01
C LEU A 205 -17.95 0.24 -19.31
N LYS A 206 -18.02 0.94 -18.18
CA LYS A 206 -19.22 1.17 -17.39
C LYS A 206 -19.53 2.67 -17.36
N PRO A 207 -20.82 3.07 -17.35
CA PRO A 207 -21.20 4.46 -17.19
C PRO A 207 -20.66 5.05 -15.89
N CYS A 208 -20.07 6.23 -15.99
CA CYS A 208 -19.75 7.06 -14.83
C CYS A 208 -21.04 7.63 -14.24
N VAL A 209 -21.03 7.89 -12.93
CA VAL A 209 -22.17 8.43 -12.19
C VAL A 209 -21.92 9.90 -11.92
N GLU A 210 -22.87 10.77 -12.23
CA GLU A 210 -22.80 12.18 -11.81
C GLU A 210 -22.82 12.25 -10.28
N ARG A 211 -21.81 12.90 -9.71
CA ARG A 211 -21.73 13.17 -8.27
C ARG A 211 -21.49 14.66 -8.07
N LYS A 212 -22.29 15.27 -7.20
CA LYS A 212 -22.06 16.60 -6.65
C LYS A 212 -21.75 16.46 -5.18
N GLU A 213 -20.51 16.72 -4.80
CA GLU A 213 -20.04 16.55 -3.43
C GLU A 213 -19.25 17.78 -2.99
N ASP A 214 -19.56 18.25 -1.79
CA ASP A 214 -18.73 19.19 -1.06
C ASP A 214 -17.57 18.39 -0.44
N ASN A 215 -16.36 18.63 -0.91
CA ASN A 215 -15.18 17.84 -0.53
C ASN A 215 -14.00 18.77 -0.18
N TYR A 216 -13.05 18.20 0.54
CA TYR A 216 -11.73 18.80 0.75
C TYR A 216 -10.83 18.47 -0.46
N PHE A 217 -10.10 19.47 -0.94
CA PHE A 217 -9.19 19.39 -2.08
C PHE A 217 -7.77 19.69 -1.63
N PHE A 218 -6.81 18.96 -2.20
CA PHE A 218 -5.40 19.29 -2.10
C PHE A 218 -4.96 20.13 -3.30
N ALA A 219 -4.29 21.25 -3.02
CA ALA A 219 -3.84 22.23 -4.00
C ALA A 219 -2.57 21.79 -4.76
N LEU A 220 -2.63 20.64 -5.43
CA LEU A 220 -1.50 20.05 -6.17
C LEU A 220 -0.95 21.00 -7.25
N SER A 221 -1.81 21.79 -7.88
CA SER A 221 -1.42 22.77 -8.91
C SER A 221 -0.30 23.70 -8.44
N LYS A 222 -0.26 24.05 -7.15
CA LYS A 222 0.81 24.88 -6.54
C LYS A 222 2.19 24.23 -6.59
N TYR A 223 2.25 22.91 -6.74
CA TYR A 223 3.49 22.13 -6.65
C TYR A 223 4.13 21.85 -8.01
N GLN A 224 3.47 22.19 -9.13
CA GLN A 224 3.94 21.84 -10.48
C GLN A 224 5.42 22.20 -10.72
N HIS A 225 5.81 23.45 -10.53
CA HIS A 225 7.20 23.88 -10.76
C HIS A 225 8.21 23.13 -9.86
N LYS A 226 7.85 22.89 -8.59
CA LYS A 226 8.72 22.16 -7.66
C LYS A 226 8.94 20.72 -8.11
N LEU A 227 7.90 20.08 -8.64
CA LEU A 227 7.99 18.70 -9.14
C LEU A 227 8.79 18.63 -10.45
N GLU A 228 8.60 19.59 -11.36
CA GLU A 228 9.42 19.69 -12.58
C GLU A 228 10.91 19.86 -12.24
N GLU A 229 11.23 20.76 -11.30
CA GLU A 229 12.59 21.02 -10.82
C GLU A 229 13.21 19.78 -10.17
N LEU A 230 12.45 19.08 -9.32
CA LEU A 230 12.90 17.87 -8.64
C LEU A 230 13.23 16.75 -9.64
N LEU A 231 12.34 16.47 -10.58
CA LEU A 231 12.56 15.42 -11.59
C LEU A 231 13.67 15.79 -12.58
N THR A 232 13.94 17.08 -12.79
CA THR A 232 15.06 17.55 -13.61
C THR A 232 16.40 17.39 -12.89
N ARG A 233 16.44 17.68 -11.58
CA ARG A 233 17.66 17.55 -10.76
C ARG A 233 17.97 16.10 -10.40
N ASN A 234 16.95 15.27 -10.24
CA ASN A 234 17.07 13.88 -9.81
C ASN A 234 16.51 12.93 -10.88
N PRO A 235 17.22 12.70 -12.00
CA PRO A 235 16.72 11.85 -13.09
C PRO A 235 16.52 10.38 -12.68
N ASP A 236 17.14 9.97 -11.58
CA ASP A 236 17.01 8.62 -11.03
C ASP A 236 15.85 8.45 -10.04
N PHE A 237 15.11 9.53 -9.74
CA PHE A 237 13.95 9.50 -8.85
C PHE A 237 12.85 8.55 -9.37
N VAL A 238 12.77 8.40 -10.69
CA VAL A 238 11.82 7.50 -11.36
C VAL A 238 12.58 6.59 -12.30
N ARG A 239 12.45 5.29 -12.09
CA ARG A 239 13.03 4.28 -12.96
C ARG A 239 11.96 3.29 -13.41
N PRO A 240 12.04 2.78 -14.65
CA PRO A 240 13.01 3.11 -15.70
C PRO A 240 12.74 4.47 -16.39
N SER A 241 13.68 4.96 -17.22
CA SER A 241 13.62 6.30 -17.82
C SER A 241 12.38 6.58 -18.68
N TYR A 242 11.79 5.57 -19.33
CA TYR A 242 10.54 5.78 -20.07
C TYR A 242 9.36 6.11 -19.14
N ARG A 243 9.37 5.63 -17.89
CA ARG A 243 8.38 6.03 -16.88
C ARG A 243 8.60 7.45 -16.40
N LEU A 244 9.85 7.86 -16.23
CA LEU A 244 10.17 9.26 -15.96
C LEU A 244 9.58 10.17 -17.05
N ASN A 245 9.73 9.81 -18.32
CA ASN A 245 9.22 10.59 -19.44
C ASN A 245 7.68 10.71 -19.41
N GLU A 246 6.96 9.62 -19.10
CA GLU A 246 5.50 9.65 -18.93
C GLU A 246 5.08 10.63 -17.82
N VAL A 247 5.75 10.56 -16.68
CA VAL A 247 5.46 11.40 -15.50
C VAL A 247 5.77 12.87 -15.79
N GLN A 248 6.93 13.16 -16.39
CA GLN A 248 7.29 14.51 -16.80
C GLN A 248 6.31 15.06 -17.85
N GLY A 249 5.85 14.24 -18.79
CA GLY A 249 4.82 14.62 -19.75
C GLY A 249 3.50 14.99 -19.08
N TRP A 250 3.07 14.19 -18.10
CA TRP A 250 1.87 14.46 -17.31
C TRP A 250 1.98 15.76 -16.50
N ILE A 251 3.08 15.98 -15.78
CA ILE A 251 3.27 17.22 -15.00
C ILE A 251 3.26 18.44 -15.92
N LYS A 252 3.94 18.37 -17.07
CA LYS A 252 3.97 19.45 -18.08
C LYS A 252 2.62 19.75 -18.70
N SER A 253 1.68 18.79 -18.68
CA SER A 253 0.33 19.00 -19.20
C SER A 253 -0.55 19.87 -18.29
N GLY A 254 -0.09 20.15 -17.06
CA GLY A 254 -0.78 20.98 -16.08
C GLY A 254 -1.37 20.15 -14.95
N LEU A 255 -0.90 20.37 -13.71
CA LEU A 255 -1.42 19.68 -12.53
C LEU A 255 -2.73 20.29 -12.08
N ARG A 256 -3.73 19.43 -11.87
CA ARG A 256 -5.04 19.79 -11.31
C ARG A 256 -5.09 19.42 -9.84
N ASP A 257 -5.79 20.24 -9.07
CA ASP A 257 -6.12 19.95 -7.68
C ASP A 257 -7.07 18.75 -7.63
N PHE A 258 -6.96 17.93 -6.58
CA PHE A 258 -7.75 16.70 -6.47
C PHE A 258 -8.41 16.59 -5.10
N SER A 259 -9.59 15.94 -5.10
CA SER A 259 -10.36 15.73 -3.89
C SER A 259 -9.69 14.69 -2.99
N ILE A 260 -9.44 15.06 -1.73
CA ILE A 260 -8.83 14.25 -0.67
C ILE A 260 -9.82 13.80 0.39
N SER A 261 -11.12 14.10 0.24
CA SER A 261 -12.17 13.56 1.11
C SER A 261 -13.36 13.03 0.31
N ARG A 262 -14.23 12.26 0.97
CA ARG A 262 -15.51 11.79 0.43
C ARG A 262 -16.58 11.89 1.52
N ALA A 263 -17.74 12.44 1.16
CA ALA A 263 -18.92 12.45 2.03
C ALA A 263 -19.62 11.08 2.10
N SER A 264 -19.59 10.34 0.99
CA SER A 264 -20.43 9.15 0.76
C SER A 264 -19.77 7.83 1.17
N VAL A 265 -18.61 7.87 1.84
CA VAL A 265 -17.81 6.67 2.19
C VAL A 265 -17.68 6.57 3.70
N GLU A 266 -18.32 5.57 4.31
CA GLU A 266 -18.29 5.38 5.77
C GLU A 266 -17.03 4.65 6.26
N TRP A 267 -16.45 3.78 5.43
CA TRP A 267 -15.28 2.96 5.81
C TRP A 267 -13.96 3.64 5.44
N GLY A 268 -13.44 4.43 6.38
CA GLY A 268 -12.13 5.08 6.29
C GLY A 268 -11.83 5.95 7.50
N ILE A 269 -10.76 6.74 7.41
CA ILE A 269 -10.36 7.67 8.48
C ILE A 269 -11.19 8.95 8.38
N PRO A 270 -11.89 9.38 9.45
CA PRO A 270 -12.65 10.62 9.41
C PRO A 270 -11.74 11.85 9.27
N VAL A 271 -12.19 12.86 8.54
CA VAL A 271 -11.50 14.15 8.46
C VAL A 271 -11.47 14.80 9.85
N PRO A 272 -10.32 15.28 10.34
CA PRO A 272 -10.24 15.99 11.61
C PRO A 272 -11.23 17.17 11.66
N ASN A 273 -12.10 17.18 12.67
CA ASN A 273 -13.15 18.18 12.90
C ASN A 273 -14.32 18.18 11.88
N ASP A 274 -14.39 17.22 10.95
CA ASP A 274 -15.57 17.01 10.08
C ASP A 274 -15.84 15.51 9.92
N THR A 275 -16.56 14.92 10.88
CA THR A 275 -16.87 13.47 10.89
C THR A 275 -17.85 13.03 9.80
N LYS A 276 -18.39 13.96 8.99
CA LYS A 276 -19.22 13.64 7.82
C LYS A 276 -18.38 13.38 6.58
N GLN A 277 -17.07 13.63 6.67
CA GLN A 277 -16.12 13.47 5.60
C GLN A 277 -15.10 12.42 5.98
N THR A 278 -14.78 11.55 5.04
CA THR A 278 -13.76 10.52 5.21
C THR A 278 -12.59 10.85 4.31
N ILE A 279 -11.37 10.76 4.84
CA ILE A 279 -10.13 10.94 4.09
C ILE A 279 -10.09 9.90 2.98
N TYR A 280 -9.85 10.40 1.77
CA TYR A 280 -9.84 9.59 0.57
C TYR A 280 -8.55 8.75 0.50
N VAL A 281 -8.67 7.53 -0.03
CA VAL A 281 -7.62 6.50 -0.05
C VAL A 281 -6.28 6.98 -0.60
N TRP A 282 -6.29 7.88 -1.59
CA TRP A 282 -5.06 8.42 -2.16
C TRP A 282 -4.27 9.33 -1.21
N PHE A 283 -4.93 9.96 -0.24
CA PHE A 283 -4.27 10.77 0.79
C PHE A 283 -3.84 9.91 1.99
N ASP A 284 -4.57 8.82 2.22
CA ASP A 284 -4.39 7.89 3.34
C ASP A 284 -3.25 6.87 3.08
N ALA A 285 -3.42 6.02 2.07
CA ALA A 285 -2.60 4.82 1.87
C ALA A 285 -1.10 5.11 1.68
N LEU A 286 -0.75 6.26 1.09
CA LEU A 286 0.64 6.65 0.85
C LEU A 286 1.37 6.96 2.17
N LEU A 287 0.65 7.38 3.21
CA LEU A 287 1.21 7.59 4.55
C LEU A 287 1.45 6.25 5.28
N GLY A 288 0.98 5.14 4.72
CA GLY A 288 1.24 3.81 5.27
C GLY A 288 2.72 3.49 5.30
N TYR A 289 3.49 3.93 4.30
CA TYR A 289 4.95 3.78 4.28
C TYR A 289 5.65 4.49 5.45
N ILE A 290 5.15 5.67 5.82
CA ILE A 290 5.69 6.46 6.93
C ILE A 290 5.27 5.82 8.25
N SER A 291 3.99 5.51 8.41
CA SER A 291 3.47 4.90 9.65
C SER A 291 4.01 3.50 9.94
N ALA A 292 4.47 2.77 8.92
CA ALA A 292 5.09 1.45 9.07
C ALA A 292 6.45 1.50 9.79
N LEU A 293 7.13 2.65 9.75
CA LEU A 293 8.40 2.86 10.44
C LEU A 293 8.23 3.00 11.96
N LEU A 294 7.01 3.23 12.44
CA LEU A 294 6.70 3.37 13.86
C LEU A 294 6.53 2.01 14.52
N ASP A 295 7.06 1.87 15.74
CA ASP A 295 6.84 0.68 16.56
C ASP A 295 5.50 0.72 17.28
N ASP A 296 4.97 -0.46 17.60
CA ASP A 296 3.68 -0.56 18.27
C ASP A 296 3.81 -0.09 19.73
N GLY A 297 2.90 0.80 20.15
CA GLY A 297 2.89 1.35 21.51
C GLY A 297 3.68 2.66 21.67
N GLU A 298 4.36 3.13 20.63
CA GLU A 298 5.01 4.45 20.63
C GLU A 298 4.04 5.58 20.30
N GLN A 299 4.42 6.81 20.66
CA GLN A 299 3.65 8.00 20.34
C GLN A 299 3.75 8.31 18.84
N ALA A 300 2.83 7.77 18.04
CA ALA A 300 2.82 7.96 16.60
C ALA A 300 2.95 9.45 16.19
N SER A 301 4.09 9.79 15.58
CA SER A 301 4.35 11.12 15.03
C SER A 301 5.21 11.04 13.76
N LEU A 302 5.05 12.01 12.88
CA LEU A 302 5.84 12.11 11.65
C LEU A 302 7.33 12.27 11.93
N GLN A 303 7.71 12.95 13.01
CA GLN A 303 9.13 13.14 13.34
C GLN A 303 9.80 11.82 13.72
N GLN A 304 9.12 10.97 14.49
CA GLN A 304 9.65 9.65 14.83
C GLN A 304 9.84 8.77 13.61
N ALA A 305 8.91 8.82 12.64
CA ALA A 305 9.07 8.07 11.40
C ALA A 305 10.31 8.54 10.60
N VAL A 306 10.64 9.84 10.65
CA VAL A 306 11.91 10.36 10.11
C VAL A 306 13.09 9.78 10.85
N ASP A 307 13.07 9.82 12.18
CA ASP A 307 14.17 9.32 13.01
C ASP A 307 14.39 7.80 12.83
N HIS A 308 13.36 7.04 12.43
CA HIS A 308 13.40 5.60 12.20
C HIS A 308 13.83 5.18 10.79
N GLY A 309 13.93 6.11 9.83
CA GLY A 309 14.49 5.82 8.52
C GLY A 309 13.80 6.43 7.31
N TRP A 310 12.87 7.39 7.48
CA TRP A 310 12.38 8.16 6.35
C TRP A 310 13.43 9.21 5.92
N PRO A 311 13.67 9.43 4.60
CA PRO A 311 12.94 8.94 3.44
C PRO A 311 13.31 7.52 2.99
N ALA A 312 12.38 6.85 2.31
CA ALA A 312 12.65 5.52 1.78
C ALA A 312 13.72 5.54 0.67
N SER A 313 14.57 4.50 0.65
CA SER A 313 15.59 4.34 -0.38
C SER A 313 15.01 3.85 -1.72
N LEU A 314 13.94 3.06 -1.68
CA LEU A 314 13.28 2.53 -2.88
C LEU A 314 11.80 2.20 -2.61
N HIS A 315 10.92 2.71 -3.48
CA HIS A 315 9.53 2.27 -3.58
C HIS A 315 9.35 1.43 -4.84
N LEU A 316 8.97 0.16 -4.69
CA LEU A 316 8.58 -0.66 -5.83
C LEU A 316 7.09 -0.50 -6.08
N ILE A 317 6.73 -0.18 -7.32
CA ILE A 317 5.35 0.13 -7.68
C ILE A 317 4.92 -0.59 -8.96
N GLY A 318 3.67 -1.06 -8.99
CA GLY A 318 3.06 -1.59 -10.21
C GLY A 318 2.67 -0.47 -11.18
N LYS A 319 2.54 -0.81 -12.48
CA LYS A 319 2.18 0.14 -13.56
C LYS A 319 0.94 0.99 -13.24
N VAL A 320 -0.07 0.41 -12.60
CA VAL A 320 -1.37 1.07 -12.38
C VAL A 320 -1.28 2.17 -11.32
N CYS A 321 -0.30 2.09 -10.41
CA CYS A 321 -0.13 3.04 -9.31
C CYS A 321 0.98 4.07 -9.59
N SER A 322 1.52 4.15 -10.82
CA SER A 322 2.67 5.02 -11.10
C SER A 322 2.33 6.49 -10.89
N ASN A 323 1.22 6.98 -11.46
CA ASN A 323 0.82 8.38 -11.30
C ASN A 323 0.54 8.71 -9.82
N LEU A 324 0.00 7.76 -9.07
CA LEU A 324 -0.37 7.90 -7.66
C LEU A 324 0.81 8.20 -6.73
N HIS A 325 1.93 7.49 -6.90
CA HIS A 325 3.11 7.68 -6.05
C HIS A 325 3.75 9.06 -6.25
N PHE A 326 3.49 9.73 -7.37
CA PHE A 326 3.89 11.13 -7.59
C PHE A 326 3.02 12.14 -6.85
N TYR A 327 1.86 11.79 -6.29
CA TYR A 327 1.05 12.76 -5.56
C TYR A 327 1.55 13.00 -4.12
N SER A 328 2.30 12.07 -3.50
CA SER A 328 2.59 12.10 -2.05
C SER A 328 4.07 12.09 -1.65
N LEU A 329 5.00 11.68 -2.52
CA LEU A 329 6.43 11.61 -2.16
C LEU A 329 7.14 12.98 -2.07
N PHE A 330 6.40 14.08 -2.04
CA PHE A 330 6.96 15.40 -2.25
C PHE A 330 6.74 16.32 -1.04
N LYS A 331 7.53 16.03 0.00
CA LYS A 331 8.10 17.07 0.86
C LYS A 331 9.43 16.57 1.42
N HIS A 332 10.52 16.91 0.72
CA HIS A 332 11.81 17.11 1.38
C HIS A 332 11.80 18.47 2.07
#